data_AF-A0A835AUS9-F1
#
_entry.id   AF-A0A835AUS9-F1
#
_cell.length_a   1.000
_cell.length_b   1.000
_cell.length_c   1.000
_cell.angle_alpha   90.00
_cell.angle_beta   90.00
_cell.angle_gamma   90.00
#
_symmetry.space_group_name_H-M   'P 1'
#
loop_
_entity.id
_entity.type
_entity.pdbx_description
1 polymer ?
#
loop_
_entity_poly.entity_id
_entity_poly.type
_entity_poly.pdbx_seq_one_letter_code
_entity_poly.pdbx_strand_id
1 'polypeptide(L)'
;MSSNYIAGIKNKIWIIAVSVSLVLLIFSIFVAFMWTRSRHSDKGNNHSASQEVADTDGPVTIWRVEETSSEFSMFDFSQIADSTNKFSDGNKLGEGGFGRVYKGQLPNGLEIAVKRLNPHSGQGLNEFKTEIQLIAKLQHTNLVRLWDAVLKEERRY
;
A
#
# COMPACT_ATOMS: atom_id res chain seq x y z
N MET A 1 -57.31 35.36 -21.46
CA MET A 1 -57.03 34.13 -20.68
C MET A 1 -55.82 33.32 -21.16
N SER A 2 -55.26 33.60 -22.35
CA SER A 2 -54.12 32.87 -22.95
C SER A 2 -52.73 33.30 -22.46
N SER A 3 -52.53 34.56 -22.07
CA SER A 3 -51.20 35.10 -21.73
C SER A 3 -50.58 34.46 -20.47
N ASN A 4 -51.34 34.35 -19.37
CA ASN A 4 -50.86 33.74 -18.12
C ASN A 4 -50.59 32.23 -18.26
N TYR A 5 -51.33 31.54 -19.13
CA TYR A 5 -51.11 30.13 -19.43
C TYR A 5 -49.79 29.91 -20.18
N ILE A 6 -49.51 30.75 -21.19
CA ILE A 6 -48.26 30.70 -21.96
C ILE A 6 -47.06 31.08 -21.07
N ALA A 7 -47.21 32.06 -20.18
CA ALA A 7 -46.17 32.42 -19.21
C ALA A 7 -45.84 31.26 -18.25
N GLY A 8 -46.86 30.53 -17.76
CA GLY A 8 -46.67 29.36 -16.91
C GLY A 8 -45.90 28.22 -17.61
N ILE A 9 -46.12 28.01 -18.90
CA ILE A 9 -45.40 26.99 -19.70
C ILE A 9 -43.93 27.38 -19.88
N LYS A 10 -43.66 28.66 -20.20
CA LYS A 10 -42.28 29.17 -20.36
C LYS A 10 -41.46 28.97 -19.10
N ASN A 11 -42.03 29.22 -17.93
CA ASN A 11 -41.34 29.04 -16.65
C ASN A 11 -40.99 27.57 -16.39
N LYS A 12 -41.90 26.64 -16.71
CA LYS A 12 -41.64 25.19 -16.57
C LYS A 12 -40.52 24.71 -17.50
N ILE A 13 -40.47 25.22 -18.74
CA ILE A 13 -39.40 24.89 -19.69
C ILE A 13 -38.04 25.36 -19.17
N TRP A 14 -37.96 26.58 -18.62
CA TRP A 14 -36.73 27.09 -18.00
C TRP A 14 -36.28 26.27 -16.79
N ILE A 15 -37.21 25.85 -15.93
CA ILE A 15 -36.89 25.00 -14.77
C ILE A 15 -36.31 23.65 -15.21
N ILE A 16 -36.91 23.02 -16.22
CA ILE A 16 -36.41 21.75 -16.76
C ILE A 16 -35.02 21.94 -17.36
N ALA A 17 -34.81 22.98 -18.18
CA ALA A 17 -33.51 23.26 -18.79
C ALA A 17 -32.39 23.48 -17.75
N VAL A 18 -32.68 24.22 -16.67
CA VAL A 18 -31.73 24.44 -15.57
C VAL A 18 -31.44 23.14 -14.82
N SER A 19 -32.48 22.34 -14.53
CA SER A 19 -32.31 21.06 -13.83
C SER A 19 -31.46 20.06 -14.63
N VAL A 20 -31.70 19.96 -15.94
CA VAL A 20 -30.94 19.08 -16.83
C VAL A 20 -29.47 19.53 -16.92
N SER A 21 -29.24 20.85 -17.01
CA SER A 21 -27.88 21.41 -17.04
C SER A 21 -27.11 21.12 -15.74
N LEU A 22 -27.78 21.23 -14.58
CA LEU A 22 -27.17 20.93 -13.28
C LEU A 22 -26.79 19.45 -13.15
N VAL A 23 -27.67 18.54 -13.59
CA VAL A 23 -27.40 17.10 -13.56
C VAL A 23 -26.23 16.74 -14.46
N LEU A 24 -26.16 17.29 -15.67
CA LEU A 24 -25.03 17.08 -16.59
C LEU A 24 -23.72 17.61 -16.03
N LEU A 25 -23.74 18.75 -15.34
CA LEU A 25 -22.56 19.33 -14.70
C LEU A 25 -22.06 18.43 -13.56
N ILE A 26 -22.95 17.95 -12.70
CA ILE A 26 -22.60 17.02 -11.60
C ILE A 26 -22.06 15.70 -12.15
N PHE A 27 -22.70 15.14 -13.19
CA PHE A 27 -22.25 13.91 -13.84
C PHE A 27 -20.86 14.07 -14.46
N SER A 28 -20.60 15.20 -15.12
CA SER A 28 -19.27 15.54 -15.67
C SER A 28 -18.20 15.61 -14.58
N ILE A 29 -18.48 16.25 -13.45
CA ILE A 29 -17.57 16.30 -12.29
C ILE A 29 -17.33 14.90 -11.72
N PHE A 30 -18.37 14.06 -11.62
CA PHE A 30 -18.25 12.69 -11.13
C PHE A 30 -17.36 11.83 -12.04
N VAL A 31 -17.57 11.91 -13.36
CA VAL A 31 -16.71 11.23 -14.34
C VAL A 31 -15.27 11.76 -14.26
N ALA A 32 -15.07 13.07 -14.17
CA ALA A 32 -13.74 13.65 -14.01
C ALA A 32 -13.05 13.18 -12.71
N PHE A 33 -13.77 13.12 -11.59
CA PHE A 33 -13.27 12.60 -10.31
C PHE A 33 -12.93 11.11 -10.38
N MET A 34 -13.77 10.32 -11.04
CA MET A 34 -13.45 8.92 -11.31
C MET A 34 -12.25 8.79 -12.23
N TRP A 35 -12.09 9.66 -13.23
CA TRP A 35 -10.98 9.58 -14.17
C TRP A 35 -9.66 10.03 -13.54
N THR A 36 -9.67 11.06 -12.68
CA THR A 36 -8.49 11.44 -11.91
C THR A 36 -8.09 10.36 -10.92
N ARG A 37 -9.07 9.69 -10.29
CA ARG A 37 -8.81 8.54 -9.41
C ARG A 37 -8.35 7.29 -10.19
N SER A 38 -8.93 7.04 -11.36
CA SER A 38 -8.62 5.89 -12.21
C SER A 38 -7.29 6.03 -12.93
N ARG A 39 -6.84 7.26 -13.23
CA ARG A 39 -5.54 7.52 -13.87
C ARG A 39 -4.35 7.42 -12.90
N HIS A 40 -4.61 7.18 -11.61
CA HIS A 40 -3.58 6.80 -10.64
C HIS A 40 -3.38 5.28 -10.53
N SER A 41 -4.04 4.48 -11.39
CA SER A 41 -3.84 3.04 -11.49
C SER A 41 -3.41 2.62 -12.90
N ASP A 42 -2.52 3.37 -13.54
CA ASP A 42 -1.63 2.87 -14.60
C ASP A 42 -0.58 3.94 -14.97
N LYS A 43 0.54 3.90 -14.24
CA LYS A 43 1.84 4.36 -14.75
C LYS A 43 2.77 3.15 -14.80
N GLY A 44 2.40 2.17 -15.61
CA GLY A 44 3.40 1.40 -16.32
C GLY A 44 3.99 2.30 -17.40
N ASN A 45 5.17 2.86 -17.17
CA ASN A 45 5.97 3.39 -18.26
C ASN A 45 7.38 2.80 -18.18
N ASN A 46 7.76 2.22 -19.31
CA ASN A 46 9.02 1.56 -19.55
C ASN A 46 10.16 2.58 -19.47
N HIS A 47 11.10 2.37 -18.57
CA HIS A 47 12.48 2.78 -18.79
C HIS A 47 13.33 1.52 -18.80
N SER A 48 13.60 1.06 -20.03
CA SER A 48 14.77 0.26 -20.33
C SER A 48 16.00 1.07 -19.93
N ALA A 49 16.55 0.75 -18.77
CA ALA A 49 17.96 0.91 -18.49
C ALA A 49 18.47 -0.50 -18.21
N SER A 50 18.86 -1.17 -19.30
CA SER A 50 19.72 -2.34 -19.21
C SER A 50 20.96 -1.94 -18.43
N GLN A 51 21.16 -2.51 -17.25
CA GLN A 51 22.46 -2.52 -16.60
C GLN A 51 22.70 -3.95 -16.14
N GLU A 52 23.62 -4.58 -16.87
CA GLU A 52 24.12 -5.92 -16.64
C GLU A 52 24.50 -6.10 -15.17
N VAL A 53 23.95 -7.13 -14.54
CA VAL A 53 24.56 -7.70 -13.34
C VAL A 53 24.93 -9.12 -13.71
N ALA A 54 26.24 -9.31 -13.82
CA ALA A 54 26.88 -10.60 -13.95
C ALA A 54 26.38 -11.56 -12.86
N ASP A 55 26.16 -12.78 -13.30
CA ASP A 55 26.03 -14.02 -12.54
C ASP A 55 26.81 -13.97 -11.21
N THR A 56 26.09 -13.83 -10.10
CA THR A 56 26.61 -14.18 -8.78
C THR A 56 25.47 -14.72 -7.91
N ASP A 57 25.62 -16.00 -7.57
CA ASP A 57 24.77 -16.84 -6.74
C ASP A 57 24.75 -16.32 -5.27
N GLY A 58 23.92 -15.30 -4.98
CA GLY A 58 23.84 -14.66 -3.66
C GLY A 58 22.46 -14.06 -3.33
N PRO A 59 22.10 -13.93 -2.04
CA PRO A 59 20.75 -13.56 -1.62
C PRO A 59 20.44 -12.10 -1.97
N VAL A 60 19.27 -11.93 -2.58
CA VAL A 60 18.55 -10.71 -2.96
C VAL A 60 18.95 -9.48 -2.15
N THR A 61 19.54 -8.50 -2.82
CA THR A 61 19.81 -7.15 -2.33
C THR A 61 18.49 -6.47 -1.95
N ILE A 62 18.22 -6.39 -0.66
CA ILE A 62 17.17 -5.55 -0.10
C ILE A 62 17.43 -4.13 -0.59
N TRP A 63 16.46 -3.60 -1.33
CA TRP A 63 16.47 -2.28 -1.95
C TRP A 63 17.09 -1.25 -1.02
N ARG A 64 18.28 -0.77 -1.39
CA ARG A 64 19.06 0.20 -0.64
C ARG A 64 18.20 1.40 -0.27
N VAL A 65 17.74 1.46 0.98
CA VAL A 65 17.29 2.70 1.61
C VAL A 65 18.57 3.44 1.98
N GLU A 66 19.13 4.17 1.03
CA GLU A 66 20.43 4.87 1.19
C GLU A 66 20.32 6.12 2.08
N GLU A 67 19.16 6.48 2.63
CA GLU A 67 19.00 7.76 3.34
C GLU A 67 18.38 7.69 4.75
N THR A 68 18.42 6.55 5.43
CA THR A 68 18.07 6.49 6.86
C THR A 68 19.20 5.84 7.66
N SER A 69 20.21 6.67 7.96
CA SER A 69 21.12 6.59 9.12
C SER A 69 21.24 5.22 9.85
N SER A 70 22.32 4.50 9.52
CA SER A 70 23.20 3.74 10.43
C SER A 70 22.70 2.61 11.37
N GLU A 71 21.45 2.14 11.34
CA GLU A 71 21.05 1.05 12.29
C GLU A 71 20.20 -0.11 11.71
N PHE A 72 20.15 -0.31 10.39
CA PHE A 72 19.53 -1.51 9.82
C PHE A 72 20.54 -2.68 9.82
N SER A 73 20.40 -3.60 10.77
CA SER A 73 21.04 -4.91 10.71
C SER A 73 20.18 -5.81 9.84
N MET A 74 20.72 -6.31 8.72
CA MET A 74 20.02 -7.27 7.87
C MET A 74 19.94 -8.63 8.59
N PHE A 75 18.77 -8.97 9.12
CA PHE A 75 18.42 -10.28 9.63
C PHE A 75 18.10 -11.21 8.47
N ASP A 76 18.61 -12.44 8.53
CA ASP A 76 18.17 -13.49 7.61
C ASP A 76 16.78 -14.00 8.02
N PHE A 77 16.00 -14.49 7.05
CA PHE A 77 14.70 -15.10 7.30
C PHE A 77 14.81 -16.27 8.31
N SER A 78 15.91 -17.02 8.28
CA SER A 78 16.18 -18.10 9.24
C SER A 78 16.21 -17.58 10.68
N GLN A 79 16.89 -16.45 10.93
CA GLN A 79 16.96 -15.82 12.24
C GLN A 79 15.60 -15.29 12.70
N ILE A 80 14.81 -14.72 11.78
CA ILE A 80 13.44 -14.27 12.07
C ILE A 80 12.53 -15.47 12.39
N ALA A 81 12.67 -16.57 11.64
CA ALA A 81 11.91 -17.79 11.91
C ALA A 81 12.30 -18.37 13.27
N ASP A 82 13.59 -18.50 13.58
CA ASP A 82 14.05 -19.07 14.85
C ASP A 82 13.64 -18.21 16.05
N SER A 83 13.79 -16.88 15.95
CA SER A 83 13.37 -15.96 17.00
C SER A 83 11.87 -16.03 17.31
N THR A 84 11.04 -16.41 16.34
CA THR A 84 9.58 -16.56 16.49
C THR A 84 9.14 -18.01 16.73
N ASN A 85 10.06 -18.95 16.93
CA ASN A 85 9.78 -20.40 16.96
C ASN A 85 8.99 -20.85 15.72
N LYS A 86 9.51 -20.53 14.54
CA LYS A 86 8.95 -20.82 13.22
C LYS A 86 7.53 -20.28 13.02
N PHE A 87 7.28 -19.06 13.50
CA PHE A 87 5.95 -18.44 13.45
C PHE A 87 4.87 -19.29 14.14
N SER A 88 5.21 -19.91 15.28
CA SER A 88 4.27 -20.71 16.08
C SER A 88 3.08 -19.87 16.55
N ASP A 89 1.89 -20.45 16.55
CA ASP A 89 0.68 -19.80 17.07
C ASP A 89 0.81 -19.43 18.56
N GLY A 90 1.65 -20.13 19.34
CA GLY A 90 1.94 -19.76 20.73
C GLY A 90 2.65 -18.42 20.89
N ASN A 91 3.29 -17.93 19.83
CA ASN A 91 3.94 -16.62 19.78
C ASN A 91 3.09 -15.57 19.06
N LYS A 92 1.88 -15.89 18.61
CA LYS A 92 1.05 -14.96 17.87
C LYS A 92 0.51 -13.85 18.79
N LEU A 93 0.82 -12.61 18.45
CA LEU A 93 0.33 -11.41 19.12
C LEU A 93 -0.99 -10.91 18.52
N GLY A 94 -1.22 -11.17 17.22
CA GLY A 94 -2.46 -10.76 16.55
C GLY A 94 -2.53 -11.15 15.08
N GLU A 95 -3.70 -10.96 14.49
CA GLU A 95 -3.95 -11.15 13.05
C GLU A 95 -4.99 -10.13 12.56
N GLY A 96 -4.78 -9.63 11.35
CA GLY A 96 -5.74 -8.78 10.65
C GLY A 96 -5.58 -8.91 9.13
N GLY A 97 -6.22 -8.00 8.38
CA GLY A 97 -6.16 -8.02 6.91
C GLY A 97 -4.75 -7.94 6.32
N PHE A 98 -3.82 -7.34 7.07
CA PHE A 98 -2.43 -7.14 6.67
C PHE A 98 -1.49 -8.27 7.11
N GLY A 99 -2.02 -9.38 7.63
CA GLY A 99 -1.24 -10.54 8.04
C GLY A 99 -1.19 -10.74 9.56
N ARG A 100 -0.19 -11.51 10.00
CA ARG A 100 -0.05 -12.00 11.37
C ARG A 100 1.16 -11.37 12.03
N VAL A 101 1.03 -11.03 13.30
CA VAL A 101 2.12 -10.48 14.12
C VAL A 101 2.52 -11.50 15.16
N TYR A 102 3.82 -11.77 15.29
CA TYR A 102 4.38 -12.74 16.22
C TYR A 102 5.37 -12.05 17.16
N LYS A 103 5.42 -12.50 18.41
CA LYS A 103 6.48 -12.20 19.36
C LYS A 103 7.72 -13.00 18.97
N GLY A 104 8.85 -12.33 18.89
CA GLY A 104 10.15 -12.97 18.75
C GLY A 104 11.10 -12.53 19.86
N GLN A 105 12.16 -13.32 20.08
CA GLN A 105 13.28 -12.96 20.93
C GLN A 105 14.59 -13.21 20.17
N LEU A 106 15.41 -12.15 20.05
CA LEU A 106 16.73 -12.26 19.43
C LEU A 106 17.73 -12.94 20.38
N PRO A 107 18.89 -13.42 19.86
CA PRO A 107 19.92 -14.08 20.68
C PRO A 107 20.46 -13.22 21.84
N ASN A 108 20.38 -11.89 21.71
CA ASN A 108 20.77 -10.94 22.75
C ASN A 108 19.67 -10.72 23.82
N GLY A 109 18.56 -11.46 23.77
CA GLY A 109 17.44 -11.36 24.70
C GLY A 109 16.42 -10.25 24.36
N LEU A 110 16.65 -9.47 23.31
CA LEU A 110 15.73 -8.40 22.92
C LEU A 110 14.44 -8.96 22.33
N GLU A 111 13.31 -8.52 22.85
CA GLU A 111 11.99 -8.87 22.33
C GLU A 111 11.65 -8.02 21.09
N ILE A 112 11.12 -8.68 20.06
CA ILE A 112 10.73 -8.07 18.79
C ILE A 112 9.31 -8.45 18.40
N ALA A 113 8.69 -7.64 17.57
CA ALA A 113 7.43 -7.97 16.89
C ALA A 113 7.72 -8.23 15.40
N VAL A 114 7.35 -9.42 14.92
CA VAL A 114 7.56 -9.83 13.53
C VAL A 114 6.21 -9.87 12.83
N LYS A 115 6.01 -9.00 11.83
CA LYS A 115 4.81 -9.00 11.00
C LYS A 115 5.04 -9.84 9.74
N ARG A 116 4.33 -10.97 9.62
CA ARG A 116 4.28 -11.78 8.40
C ARG A 116 3.05 -11.39 7.58
N LEU A 117 3.27 -10.83 6.39
CA LEU A 117 2.18 -10.45 5.49
C LEU A 117 1.45 -11.67 4.92
N ASN A 118 0.18 -11.48 4.57
CA ASN A 118 -0.63 -12.51 3.93
C ASN A 118 -0.31 -12.60 2.42
N PRO A 119 0.09 -13.78 1.90
CA PRO A 119 0.40 -13.95 0.48
C PRO A 119 -0.81 -13.80 -0.46
N HIS A 120 -2.05 -13.83 0.05
CA HIS A 120 -3.27 -13.71 -0.76
C HIS A 120 -3.87 -12.30 -0.83
N SER A 121 -3.23 -11.30 -0.21
CA SER A 121 -3.55 -9.91 -0.57
C SER A 121 -3.10 -9.72 -2.02
N GLY A 122 -4.02 -9.61 -2.97
CA GLY A 122 -3.69 -9.36 -4.39
C GLY A 122 -2.88 -8.07 -4.63
N GLN A 123 -2.59 -7.30 -3.58
CA GLN A 123 -1.76 -6.09 -3.55
C GLN A 123 -0.51 -6.23 -2.66
N GLY A 124 -0.21 -7.42 -2.10
CA GLY A 124 0.67 -7.60 -0.94
C GLY A 124 2.10 -7.05 -1.10
N LEU A 125 2.72 -7.14 -2.28
CA LEU A 125 4.07 -6.59 -2.49
C LEU A 125 4.08 -5.06 -2.58
N ASN A 126 3.06 -4.46 -3.21
CA ASN A 126 2.93 -3.00 -3.30
C ASN A 126 2.55 -2.41 -1.93
N GLU A 127 1.63 -3.06 -1.21
CA GLU A 127 1.28 -2.71 0.16
C GLU A 127 2.48 -2.80 1.10
N PHE A 128 3.27 -3.89 1.02
CA PHE A 128 4.52 -4.03 1.74
C PHE A 128 5.46 -2.87 1.46
N LYS A 129 5.69 -2.56 0.19
CA LYS A 129 6.58 -1.47 -0.22
C LYS A 129 6.11 -0.12 0.34
N THR A 130 4.81 0.16 0.26
CA THR A 130 4.24 1.39 0.81
C THR A 130 4.39 1.46 2.34
N GLU A 131 4.13 0.38 3.06
CA GLU A 131 4.25 0.33 4.52
C GLU A 131 5.71 0.54 4.98
N ILE A 132 6.66 -0.17 4.37
CA ILE A 132 8.08 0.00 4.68
C ILE A 132 8.57 1.41 4.38
N GLN A 133 8.19 1.98 3.23
CA GLN A 133 8.54 3.36 2.88
C GLN A 133 7.96 4.39 3.84
N LEU A 134 6.75 4.14 4.34
CA LEU A 134 6.09 5.04 5.30
C LEU A 134 6.80 5.00 6.66
N ILE A 135 7.06 3.80 7.20
CA ILE A 135 7.70 3.66 8.51
C ILE A 135 9.16 4.14 8.45
N ALA A 136 9.87 3.89 7.35
CA ALA A 136 11.25 4.38 7.18
C ALA A 136 11.32 5.92 7.20
N LYS A 137 10.31 6.61 6.66
CA LYS A 137 10.23 8.08 6.64
C LYS A 137 9.74 8.70 7.95
N LEU A 138 9.10 7.92 8.81
CA LEU A 138 8.47 8.40 10.03
C LEU A 138 9.29 7.96 11.26
N GLN A 139 10.41 8.64 11.50
CA GLN A 139 11.19 8.47 12.72
C GLN A 139 10.76 9.51 13.77
N HIS A 140 9.88 9.10 14.69
CA HIS A 140 9.45 9.92 15.82
C HIS A 140 9.48 9.09 17.10
N THR A 141 9.72 9.70 18.26
CA THR A 141 9.81 9.02 19.58
C THR A 141 8.53 8.28 20.00
N ASN A 142 7.40 8.59 19.36
CA ASN A 142 6.09 7.99 19.64
C ASN A 142 5.65 7.02 18.53
N LEU A 143 6.48 6.78 17.52
CA LEU A 143 6.18 5.87 16.41
C LEU A 143 7.04 4.62 16.51
N VAL A 144 6.45 3.49 16.11
CA VAL A 144 7.14 2.20 16.11
C VAL A 144 8.31 2.28 15.12
N ARG A 145 9.51 1.98 15.60
CA ARG A 145 10.72 1.96 14.78
C ARG A 145 10.77 0.65 14.00
N LEU A 146 10.81 0.74 12.66
CA LEU A 146 11.12 -0.41 11.82
C LEU A 146 12.60 -0.76 12.00
N TRP A 147 12.87 -2.00 12.35
CA TRP A 147 14.25 -2.44 12.57
C TRP A 147 14.83 -3.20 11.38
N ASP A 148 14.02 -4.01 10.71
CA ASP A 148 14.38 -4.66 9.45
C ASP A 148 13.14 -5.15 8.68
N ALA A 149 13.30 -5.40 7.38
CA ALA A 149 12.24 -5.82 6.48
C ALA A 149 12.76 -6.83 5.43
N VAL A 150 12.38 -8.09 5.59
CA VAL A 150 12.84 -9.19 4.70
C VAL A 150 11.73 -9.59 3.73
N LEU A 151 12.08 -9.70 2.44
CA LEU A 151 11.22 -10.24 1.39
C LEU A 151 11.67 -11.65 1.03
N LYS A 152 10.78 -12.63 1.21
CA LYS A 152 10.98 -14.00 0.76
C LYS A 152 9.79 -14.45 -0.05
N GLU A 153 10.03 -14.87 -1.29
CA GLU A 153 9.01 -15.46 -2.14
C GLU A 153 8.70 -16.88 -1.62
N GLU A 154 7.44 -17.13 -1.28
CA GLU A 154 7.00 -18.43 -0.81
C GLU A 154 6.80 -19.35 -2.02
N ARG A 155 7.84 -20.11 -2.38
CA ARG A 155 7.73 -21.15 -3.42
C ARG A 155 6.78 -22.24 -2.94
N ARG A 156 5.58 -22.28 -3.53
CA ARG A 156 4.67 -23.43 -3.41
C ARG A 156 5.18 -24.53 -4.34
N TYR A 157 5.51 -25.68 -3.76
CA TYR A 157 5.61 -26.94 -4.49
C TYR A 157 4.25 -27.62 -4.51
#